data_AF-A0A2M7GFT8-F1
#
_entry.id   AF-A0A2M7GFT8-F1
#
_cell.length_a   1.000
_cell.length_b   1.000
_cell.length_c   1.000
_cell.angle_alpha   90.00
_cell.angle_beta   90.00
_cell.angle_gamma   90.00
#
_symmetry.space_group_name_H-M   'P 1'
#
loop_
_entity.id
_entity.type
_entity.pdbx_description
1 polymer ?
#
loop_
_entity_poly.entity_id
_entity_poly.type
_entity_poly.pdbx_seq_one_letter_code
_entity_poly.pdbx_strand_id
1 'polypeptide(L)'
;MAAGLKNLIRLHEWTVDERRRELGLHIRKLNELDQRVRDLEAELKREQALAGSGDLGITFGAYYNLYRYRRARLDERIRIQEREILEARDILGRAYMELKKYQVADEIRRREAAQEEARQEQADLDELGLQLYRRQSARRNAARRRAG
;
A
#
# COMPACT_ATOMS: atom_id res chain seq x y z
N MET A 1 24.78 4.28 9.08
CA MET A 1 23.74 4.94 8.23
C MET A 1 22.75 3.93 7.60
N ALA A 2 23.17 2.77 7.10
CA ALA A 2 22.27 1.79 6.44
C ALA A 2 21.11 1.24 7.32
N ALA A 3 21.35 1.06 8.62
CA ALA A 3 20.31 0.63 9.57
C ALA A 3 19.16 1.65 9.70
N GLY A 4 19.47 2.94 9.54
CA GLY A 4 18.47 4.03 9.61
C GLY A 4 17.46 3.96 8.48
N LEU A 5 17.90 3.72 7.24
CA LEU A 5 16.96 3.64 6.11
C LEU A 5 16.05 2.41 6.20
N LYS A 6 16.59 1.24 6.57
CA LYS A 6 15.76 0.04 6.75
C LYS A 6 14.69 0.24 7.82
N ASN A 7 15.00 0.96 8.90
CA ASN A 7 14.01 1.30 9.92
C ASN A 7 12.96 2.29 9.40
N LEU A 8 13.34 3.29 8.59
CA LEU A 8 12.39 4.18 7.94
C LEU A 8 11.46 3.43 6.99
N ILE A 9 11.97 2.50 6.18
CA ILE A 9 11.15 1.68 5.29
C ILE A 9 10.09 0.91 6.10
N ARG A 10 10.49 0.23 7.18
CA ARG A 10 9.54 -0.49 8.04
C ARG A 10 8.48 0.42 8.66
N LEU A 11 8.89 1.61 9.09
CA LEU A 11 7.95 2.61 9.62
C LEU A 11 6.91 3.01 8.57
N HIS A 12 7.35 3.23 7.32
CA HIS A 12 6.46 3.59 6.22
C HIS A 12 5.60 2.41 5.74
N GLU A 13 6.09 1.18 5.78
CA GLU A 13 5.29 -0.04 5.55
C GLU A 13 4.16 -0.14 6.57
N TRP A 14 4.49 0.01 7.87
CA TRP A 14 3.49 0.04 8.93
C TRP A 14 2.48 1.17 8.73
N THR A 15 2.95 2.36 8.34
CA THR A 15 2.07 3.51 8.05
C THR A 15 1.10 3.19 6.92
N VAL A 16 1.56 2.58 5.82
CA VAL A 16 0.71 2.14 4.71
C VAL A 16 -0.34 1.14 5.18
N ASP A 17 0.06 0.16 5.98
CA ASP A 17 -0.87 -0.84 6.50
C ASP A 17 -1.92 -0.23 7.44
N GLU A 18 -1.55 0.78 8.22
CA GLU A 18 -2.50 1.53 9.03
C GLU A 18 -3.51 2.31 8.17
N ARG A 19 -3.05 3.02 7.14
CA ARG A 19 -3.95 3.74 6.22
C ARG A 19 -4.86 2.79 5.45
N ARG A 20 -4.39 1.59 5.10
CA ARG A 20 -5.23 0.52 4.52
C ARG A 20 -6.32 0.08 5.49
N ARG A 21 -5.98 -0.11 6.77
CA ARG A 21 -6.95 -0.50 7.81
C ARG A 21 -8.01 0.58 8.00
N GLU A 22 -7.61 1.84 8.06
CA GLU A 22 -8.51 3.02 8.13
C GLU A 22 -9.47 3.06 6.93
N LEU A 23 -8.95 2.95 5.70
CA LEU A 23 -9.80 2.87 4.50
C LEU A 23 -10.79 1.70 4.57
N GLY A 24 -10.35 0.54 5.06
CA GLY A 24 -11.21 -0.62 5.28
C GLY A 24 -12.34 -0.37 6.29
N LEU A 25 -12.10 0.43 7.33
CA LEU A 25 -13.12 0.84 8.30
C LEU A 25 -14.19 1.72 7.62
N HIS A 26 -13.78 2.70 6.81
CA HIS A 26 -14.71 3.57 6.08
C HIS A 26 -15.56 2.79 5.07
N ILE A 27 -14.97 1.85 4.33
CA ILE A 27 -15.70 0.99 3.38
C ILE A 27 -16.71 0.11 4.12
N ARG A 28 -16.32 -0.50 5.25
CA ARG A 28 -17.27 -1.25 6.09
C ARG A 28 -18.42 -0.37 6.55
N LYS A 29 -18.14 0.88 6.93
CA LYS A 29 -19.17 1.80 7.37
C LYS A 29 -20.17 2.17 6.27
N LEU A 30 -19.69 2.36 5.04
CA LEU A 30 -20.54 2.58 3.88
C LEU A 30 -21.47 1.37 3.65
N ASN A 31 -20.92 0.15 3.67
CA ASN A 31 -21.71 -1.07 3.50
C ASN A 31 -22.80 -1.21 4.58
N GLU A 32 -22.52 -0.83 5.83
CA GLU A 32 -23.53 -0.81 6.90
C GLU A 32 -24.66 0.20 6.61
N LEU A 33 -24.35 1.36 6.02
CA LEU A 33 -25.34 2.37 5.66
C LEU A 33 -26.22 1.87 4.50
N ASP A 34 -25.61 1.23 3.49
CA ASP A 34 -26.34 0.63 2.37
C ASP A 34 -27.26 -0.50 2.83
N GLN A 35 -26.83 -1.31 3.80
CA GLN A 35 -27.68 -2.34 4.38
C GLN A 35 -28.88 -1.72 5.11
N ARG A 36 -28.68 -0.66 5.89
CA ARG A 36 -29.79 0.06 6.56
C ARG A 36 -30.78 0.66 5.57
N VAL A 37 -30.29 1.12 4.42
CA VAL A 37 -31.13 1.59 3.32
C VAL A 37 -32.03 0.46 2.81
N ARG A 38 -31.46 -0.73 2.55
CA ARG A 38 -32.22 -1.90 2.09
C ARG A 38 -33.24 -2.37 3.13
N ASP A 39 -32.87 -2.35 4.40
CA ASP A 39 -33.76 -2.73 5.50
C ASP A 39 -34.95 -1.75 5.59
N LEU A 40 -34.69 -0.45 5.45
CA LEU A 40 -35.72 0.59 5.44
C LEU A 40 -36.67 0.47 4.23
N GLU A 41 -36.14 0.12 3.06
CA GLU A 41 -36.96 -0.16 1.86
C GLU A 41 -37.82 -1.41 2.02
N ALA A 42 -37.29 -2.45 2.68
CA ALA A 42 -38.06 -3.66 2.99
C ALA A 42 -39.16 -3.37 4.01
N GLU A 43 -38.90 -2.50 4.99
CA GLU A 43 -39.90 -2.01 5.95
C GLU A 43 -41.05 -1.29 5.24
N LEU A 44 -40.74 -0.35 4.34
CA LEU A 44 -41.74 0.38 3.56
C LEU A 44 -42.66 -0.56 2.75
N LYS A 45 -42.10 -1.59 2.12
CA LYS A 45 -42.89 -2.57 1.36
C LYS A 45 -43.89 -3.33 2.25
N ARG A 46 -43.49 -3.68 3.47
CA ARG A 46 -44.38 -4.34 4.44
C ARG A 46 -45.52 -3.41 4.85
N GLU A 47 -45.21 -2.16 5.18
CA GLU A 47 -46.22 -1.16 5.54
C GLU A 47 -47.19 -0.86 4.39
N GLN A 48 -46.70 -0.80 3.16
CA GLN A 48 -47.54 -0.60 1.97
C GLN A 48 -48.49 -1.78 1.75
N ALA A 49 -48.02 -3.02 1.95
CA ALA A 49 -48.86 -4.20 1.82
C ALA A 49 -49.98 -4.25 2.88
N LEU A 50 -49.67 -3.85 4.12
CA LEU A 50 -50.65 -3.73 5.19
C LEU A 50 -51.71 -2.66 4.89
N ALA A 51 -51.28 -1.48 4.44
CA ALA A 51 -52.18 -0.39 4.09
C ALA A 51 -53.09 -0.70 2.89
N GLY A 52 -52.60 -1.45 1.90
CA GLY A 52 -53.40 -1.90 0.75
C GLY A 52 -54.46 -2.96 1.08
N SER A 53 -54.40 -3.56 2.27
CA SER A 53 -55.30 -4.63 2.72
C SER A 53 -56.45 -4.17 3.64
N GLY A 54 -56.54 -2.87 3.96
CA GLY A 54 -57.59 -2.32 4.84
C GLY A 54 -57.75 -0.79 4.75
N ASP A 55 -58.58 -0.20 5.60
CA ASP A 55 -58.94 1.25 5.59
C ASP A 55 -57.89 2.16 6.28
N LEU A 56 -56.62 1.76 6.25
CA LEU A 56 -55.50 2.38 6.97
C LEU A 56 -54.73 3.43 6.13
N GLY A 57 -55.35 4.02 5.11
CA GLY A 57 -54.68 4.94 4.18
C GLY A 57 -54.06 6.19 4.86
N ILE A 58 -54.71 6.71 5.90
CA ILE A 58 -54.23 7.91 6.64
C ILE A 58 -52.97 7.61 7.45
N THR A 59 -52.87 6.43 8.07
CA THR A 59 -51.70 6.04 8.88
C THR A 59 -50.47 5.78 8.00
N PHE A 60 -50.68 5.23 6.81
CA PHE A 60 -49.61 5.04 5.82
C PHE A 60 -49.00 6.36 5.35
N GLY A 61 -49.79 7.41 5.15
CA GLY A 61 -49.28 8.73 4.76
C GLY A 61 -48.31 9.32 5.79
N ALA A 62 -48.61 9.19 7.08
CA ALA A 62 -47.71 9.60 8.15
C ALA A 62 -46.41 8.78 8.17
N TYR A 63 -46.52 7.45 8.01
CA TYR A 63 -45.37 6.56 7.91
C TYR A 63 -44.47 6.92 6.71
N TYR A 64 -45.05 7.17 5.54
CA TYR A 64 -44.29 7.51 4.32
C TYR A 64 -43.47 8.79 4.48
N ASN A 65 -44.02 9.80 5.17
CA ASN A 65 -43.28 11.03 5.48
C ASN A 65 -42.07 10.76 6.39
N LEU A 66 -42.24 9.90 7.41
CA LEU A 66 -41.15 9.47 8.28
C LEU A 66 -40.10 8.64 7.53
N TYR A 67 -40.52 7.72 6.66
CA TYR A 67 -39.65 6.95 5.77
C TYR A 67 -38.78 7.89 4.92
N ARG A 68 -39.39 8.87 4.24
CA ARG A 68 -38.68 9.85 3.42
C ARG A 68 -37.63 10.61 4.22
N TYR A 69 -37.98 11.06 5.43
CA TYR A 69 -37.04 11.75 6.31
C TYR A 69 -35.85 10.85 6.68
N ARG A 70 -36.12 9.61 7.11
CA ARG A 70 -35.08 8.63 7.45
C ARG A 70 -34.17 8.32 6.26
N ARG A 71 -34.77 8.15 5.07
CA ARG A 71 -34.02 7.89 3.83
C ARG A 71 -33.10 9.04 3.47
N ALA A 72 -33.61 10.28 3.46
CA ALA A 72 -32.79 11.45 3.17
C ALA A 72 -31.58 11.59 4.12
N ARG A 73 -31.76 11.25 5.40
CA ARG A 73 -30.65 11.23 6.37
C ARG A 73 -29.64 10.12 6.11
N LEU A 74 -30.08 8.94 5.69
CA LEU A 74 -29.16 7.86 5.29
C LEU A 74 -28.36 8.26 4.04
N ASP A 75 -29.03 8.83 3.04
CA ASP A 75 -28.39 9.29 1.79
C ASP A 75 -27.37 10.41 2.04
N GLU A 76 -27.64 11.32 2.98
CA GLU A 76 -26.67 12.33 3.42
C GLU A 76 -25.44 11.68 4.06
N ARG A 77 -25.64 10.72 4.97
CA ARG A 77 -24.55 10.01 5.65
C ARG A 77 -23.73 9.18 4.66
N ILE A 78 -24.36 8.55 3.68
CA ILE A 78 -23.68 7.83 2.59
C ILE A 78 -22.79 8.80 1.83
N ARG A 79 -23.32 9.94 1.38
CA ARG A 79 -22.52 10.95 0.65
C ARG A 79 -21.34 11.49 1.46
N ILE A 80 -21.50 11.66 2.77
CA ILE A 80 -20.38 12.03 3.66
C ILE A 80 -19.35 10.89 3.69
N GLN A 81 -19.80 9.66 3.90
CA GLN A 81 -18.94 8.49 4.01
C GLN A 81 -18.15 8.22 2.72
N GLU A 82 -18.77 8.42 1.56
CA GLU A 82 -18.11 8.32 0.25
C GLU A 82 -16.99 9.34 0.09
N ARG A 83 -17.18 10.58 0.56
CA ARG A 83 -16.11 11.59 0.56
C ARG A 83 -14.96 11.20 1.49
N GLU A 84 -15.26 10.69 2.68
CA GLU A 84 -14.23 10.19 3.61
C GLU A 84 -13.45 9.02 2.99
N ILE A 85 -14.10 8.13 2.23
CA ILE A 85 -13.42 7.06 1.49
C ILE A 85 -12.47 7.64 0.44
N LEU A 86 -12.90 8.66 -0.32
CA LEU A 86 -12.04 9.30 -1.32
C LEU A 86 -10.81 9.95 -0.66
N GLU A 87 -11.00 10.64 0.46
CA GLU A 87 -9.92 11.24 1.23
C GLU A 87 -8.96 10.18 1.79
N ALA A 88 -9.48 9.11 2.40
CA ALA A 88 -8.68 8.01 2.91
C ALA A 88 -7.87 7.30 1.80
N ARG A 89 -8.44 7.17 0.59
CA ARG A 89 -7.72 6.62 -0.58
C ARG A 89 -6.56 7.52 -1.00
N ASP A 90 -6.76 8.84 -1.00
CA ASP A 90 -5.70 9.79 -1.34
C ASP A 90 -4.58 9.79 -0.29
N ILE A 91 -4.93 9.76 1.00
CA ILE A 91 -3.97 9.63 2.10
C ILE A 91 -3.16 8.33 1.98
N LEU A 92 -3.83 7.21 1.68
CA LEU A 92 -3.16 5.94 1.44
C LEU A 92 -2.21 6.03 0.23
N GLY A 93 -2.65 6.66 -0.86
CA GLY A 93 -1.82 6.92 -2.04
C GLY A 93 -0.54 7.71 -1.70
N ARG A 94 -0.67 8.76 -0.89
CA ARG A 94 0.48 9.54 -0.38
C ARG A 94 1.42 8.71 0.49
N ALA A 95 0.89 7.86 1.36
CA ALA A 95 1.70 6.96 2.18
C ALA A 95 2.52 5.98 1.32
N TYR A 96 1.95 5.45 0.23
CA TYR A 96 2.68 4.62 -0.72
C TYR A 96 3.79 5.35 -1.45
N MET A 97 3.55 6.58 -1.89
CA MET A 97 4.57 7.38 -2.57
C MET A 97 5.78 7.62 -1.66
N GLU A 98 5.54 7.94 -0.38
CA GLU A 98 6.61 8.08 0.61
C GLU A 98 7.36 6.76 0.84
N LEU A 99 6.65 5.64 1.03
CA LEU A 99 7.29 4.34 1.14
C LEU A 99 8.18 4.03 -0.08
N LYS A 100 7.66 4.27 -1.28
CA LYS A 100 8.38 3.99 -2.53
C LYS A 100 9.65 4.83 -2.66
N LYS A 101 9.61 6.10 -2.25
CA LYS A 101 10.79 6.98 -2.21
C LYS A 101 11.92 6.37 -1.38
N TYR A 102 11.62 5.87 -0.18
CA TYR A 102 12.63 5.23 0.66
C TYR A 102 13.11 3.90 0.08
N GLN A 103 12.23 3.09 -0.51
CA GLN A 103 12.62 1.85 -1.17
C GLN A 103 13.59 2.09 -2.33
N VAL A 104 13.32 3.08 -3.18
CA VAL A 104 14.21 3.45 -4.31
C VAL A 104 15.56 3.95 -3.78
N ALA A 105 15.57 4.76 -2.73
CA ALA A 105 16.82 5.21 -2.11
C ALA A 105 17.65 4.04 -1.53
N ASP A 106 17.00 2.98 -1.01
CA ASP A 106 17.69 1.78 -0.55
C ASP A 106 18.28 0.98 -1.71
N GLU A 107 17.50 0.84 -2.79
CA GLU A 107 17.90 0.12 -4.00
C GLU A 107 19.13 0.75 -4.65
N ILE A 108 19.13 2.08 -4.83
CA ILE A 108 20.27 2.83 -5.37
C ILE A 108 21.51 2.58 -4.52
N ARG A 109 21.41 2.72 -3.19
CA ARG A 109 22.55 2.50 -2.30
C ARG A 109 23.08 1.07 -2.37
N ARG A 110 22.19 0.07 -2.39
CA ARG A 110 22.60 -1.34 -2.50
C ARG A 110 23.33 -1.59 -3.80
N ARG A 111 22.87 -0.98 -4.89
CA ARG A 111 23.52 -1.07 -6.20
C ARG A 111 24.90 -0.43 -6.18
N GLU A 112 25.04 0.75 -5.60
CA GLU A 112 26.34 1.44 -5.46
C GLU A 112 27.32 0.61 -4.62
N ALA A 113 26.85 0.06 -3.48
CA ALA A 113 27.68 -0.78 -2.62
C ALA A 113 28.15 -2.06 -3.34
N ALA A 114 27.26 -2.73 -4.08
CA ALA A 114 27.61 -3.92 -4.87
C ALA A 114 28.58 -3.59 -6.00
N GLN A 115 28.47 -2.42 -6.63
CA GLN A 115 29.42 -1.97 -7.65
C GLN A 115 30.79 -1.66 -7.08
N GLU A 116 30.87 -1.11 -5.87
CA GLU A 116 32.14 -0.85 -5.19
C GLU A 116 32.81 -2.15 -4.77
N GLU A 117 32.05 -3.09 -4.21
CA GLU A 117 32.53 -4.42 -3.85
C GLU A 117 33.06 -5.18 -5.09
N ALA A 118 32.31 -5.19 -6.19
CA ALA A 118 32.77 -5.80 -7.44
C ALA A 118 34.03 -5.12 -8.03
N ARG A 119 34.17 -3.80 -7.85
CA ARG A 119 35.38 -3.06 -8.26
C ARG A 119 36.58 -3.45 -7.41
N GLN A 120 36.39 -3.58 -6.09
CA GLN A 120 37.46 -4.02 -5.18
C GLN A 120 37.89 -5.46 -5.49
N GLU A 121 36.93 -6.38 -5.66
CA GLU A 121 37.21 -7.77 -6.02
C GLU A 121 37.98 -7.87 -7.35
N GLN A 122 37.60 -7.10 -8.36
CA GLN A 122 38.31 -7.08 -9.64
C GLN A 122 39.76 -6.57 -9.47
N ALA A 123 39.97 -5.50 -8.69
CA ALA A 123 41.30 -4.96 -8.44
C ALA A 123 42.20 -5.99 -7.72
N ASP A 124 41.66 -6.70 -6.73
CA ASP A 124 42.38 -7.74 -5.99
C ASP A 124 42.76 -8.92 -6.90
N LEU A 125 41.85 -9.35 -7.78
CA LEU A 125 42.10 -10.40 -8.77
C LEU A 125 43.16 -9.99 -9.80
N ASP A 126 43.12 -8.75 -10.28
CA ASP A 126 44.10 -8.21 -11.21
C ASP A 126 45.50 -8.15 -10.58
N GLU A 127 45.59 -7.74 -9.31
CA GLU A 127 46.86 -7.74 -8.57
C GLU A 127 47.44 -9.15 -8.45
N LEU A 128 46.62 -10.12 -8.04
CA LEU A 128 47.02 -11.53 -7.96
C LEU A 128 47.49 -12.06 -9.32
N GLY A 129 46.78 -11.74 -10.40
CA GLY A 129 47.16 -12.08 -11.76
C GLY A 129 48.54 -11.54 -12.14
N LEU A 130 48.80 -10.26 -11.85
CA LEU A 130 50.10 -9.62 -12.09
C LEU A 130 51.22 -10.24 -11.24
N GLN A 131 50.95 -10.59 -9.98
CA GLN A 131 51.93 -11.26 -9.12
C GLN A 131 52.29 -12.65 -9.65
N LEU A 132 51.29 -13.45 -10.06
CA LEU A 132 51.49 -14.77 -10.66
C LEU A 132 52.29 -14.69 -11.96
N TYR A 133 51.93 -13.76 -12.84
CA TYR A 133 52.65 -13.53 -14.10
C TYR A 133 54.11 -13.12 -13.87
N ARG A 134 54.37 -12.21 -12.92
CA ARG A 134 55.73 -11.80 -12.54
C ARG A 134 56.55 -12.99 -12.03
N ARG A 135 55.98 -13.83 -11.16
CA ARG A 135 56.64 -15.06 -10.65
C ARG A 135 56.96 -16.04 -11.77
N GLN A 136 56.03 -16.28 -12.70
CA GLN A 136 56.23 -17.20 -13.82
C GLN A 136 57.30 -16.68 -14.79
N SER A 137 57.27 -15.38 -15.10
CA SER A 137 58.25 -14.74 -15.97
C SER A 137 59.67 -14.81 -15.37
N ALA A 138 59.81 -14.57 -14.06
CA ALA A 138 61.08 -14.71 -13.36
C ALA A 138 61.61 -16.14 -13.41
N ARG A 139 60.75 -17.16 -13.18
CA ARG A 139 61.12 -18.57 -13.32
C ARG A 139 61.58 -18.91 -14.75
N ARG A 140 60.86 -18.43 -15.77
CA ARG A 140 61.19 -18.67 -17.18
C ARG A 140 62.54 -18.05 -17.56
N ASN A 141 62.80 -16.83 -17.10
CA ASN A 141 64.08 -16.15 -17.33
C ASN A 141 65.24 -16.84 -16.61
N ALA A 142 65.03 -17.33 -15.38
CA ALA A 142 66.03 -18.09 -14.64
C ALA A 142 66.37 -19.43 -15.32
N ALA A 143 65.37 -20.13 -15.87
CA ALA A 143 65.58 -21.36 -16.63
C ALA A 143 66.39 -21.11 -17.92
N ARG A 144 66.09 -20.03 -18.66
CA ARG A 144 66.86 -19.65 -19.86
C ARG A 144 68.33 -19.35 -19.54
N ARG A 145 68.63 -18.67 -18.43
CA ARG A 145 70.00 -18.35 -18.01
C ARG A 145 70.82 -19.55 -17.54
N ARG A 146 70.19 -20.67 -17.18
CA ARG A 146 70.88 -21.90 -16.79
C ARG A 146 71.15 -22.85 -17.96
N ALA A 147 70.50 -22.62 -19.09
CA ALA A 147 70.56 -23.49 -20.27
C ALA A 147 71.50 -22.96 -21.37
N GLY A 148 72.09 -21.77 -21.19
CA GLY A 148 73.15 -21.21 -22.02
C GLY A 148 74.37 -20.92 -21.18
#